data_AF-A0A6F8U5F2-F1
#
_entry.id   AF-A0A6F8U5F2-F1
#
_cell.length_a   1.000
_cell.length_b   1.000
_cell.length_c   1.000
_cell.angle_alpha   90.00
_cell.angle_beta   90.00
_cell.angle_gamma   90.00
#
_symmetry.space_group_name_H-M   'P 1'
#
loop_
_entity.id
_entity.type
_entity.pdbx_description
1 polymer ?
#
loop_
_entity_poly.entity_id
_entity_poly.type
_entity_poly.pdbx_seq_one_letter_code
_entity_poly.pdbx_strand_id
1 'polypeptide(L)'
;MKFFSAKSYSAKLCCFAIFLFVTISVHGSDAIFESDDPEKLPFSVPVSQIQQRINLAPSADGIVMSIDYNGNVLNLDIKKIPGDTSIAAVLRVVMMIGRLVEQDYDEMRFVDDEDVIFTIRGSEIKEIGRQFVWGEQGKGQNPIHLTRLFADSLRTPDGNRVSPPMTGSLLGDTRNAMETINQRFHPEWTLRSLDIE
;
A
#
# COMPACT_ATOMS: atom_id res chain seq x y z
N MET A 1 -13.11 -88.90 5.03
CA MET A 1 -14.13 -87.97 4.49
C MET A 1 -15.08 -87.58 5.63
N LYS A 2 -14.81 -86.45 6.30
CA LYS A 2 -15.68 -85.78 7.28
C LYS A 2 -15.35 -84.28 7.25
N PHE A 3 -16.40 -83.49 7.43
CA PHE A 3 -16.55 -82.07 7.08
C PHE A 3 -15.77 -81.07 7.96
N PHE A 4 -15.61 -79.88 7.38
CA PHE A 4 -15.10 -78.61 7.91
C PHE A 4 -15.52 -78.22 9.34
N SER A 5 -14.62 -77.51 10.03
CA SER A 5 -15.00 -76.43 10.96
C SER A 5 -13.92 -75.35 10.98
N ALA A 6 -14.33 -74.14 10.59
CA ALA A 6 -13.50 -72.94 10.54
C ALA A 6 -13.48 -72.23 11.90
N LYS A 7 -12.30 -71.77 12.34
CA LYS A 7 -12.18 -70.78 13.41
C LYS A 7 -11.59 -69.48 12.86
N SER A 8 -12.38 -68.44 13.05
CA SER A 8 -12.14 -67.03 12.78
C SER A 8 -10.96 -66.49 13.61
N TYR A 9 -10.05 -65.76 12.97
CA TYR A 9 -9.13 -64.84 13.63
C TYR A 9 -9.36 -63.42 13.10
N SER A 10 -9.85 -62.58 14.00
CA SER A 10 -10.06 -61.15 13.82
C SER A 10 -8.71 -60.43 13.79
N ALA A 11 -8.33 -59.90 12.63
CA ALA A 11 -7.23 -58.94 12.52
C ALA A 11 -7.81 -57.53 12.64
N LYS A 12 -7.49 -56.85 13.74
CA LYS A 12 -7.78 -55.43 13.95
C LYS A 12 -7.01 -54.61 12.91
N LEU A 13 -7.72 -54.06 11.92
CA LEU A 13 -7.20 -53.03 11.03
C LEU A 13 -7.01 -51.74 11.85
N CYS A 14 -5.76 -51.41 12.15
CA CYS A 14 -5.39 -50.11 12.70
C CYS A 14 -5.42 -49.10 11.54
N CYS A 15 -6.49 -48.30 11.44
CA CYS A 15 -6.54 -47.14 10.55
C CYS A 15 -5.61 -46.05 11.09
N PHE A 16 -4.37 -46.04 10.61
CA PHE A 16 -3.49 -44.86 10.71
C PHE A 16 -3.94 -43.85 9.63
N ALA A 17 -4.78 -42.90 10.03
CA ALA A 17 -5.08 -41.74 9.21
C ALA A 17 -3.85 -40.82 9.20
N ILE A 18 -3.03 -40.93 8.16
CA ILE A 18 -1.98 -39.95 7.86
C ILE A 18 -2.68 -38.70 7.32
N PHE A 19 -2.90 -37.71 8.19
CA PHE A 19 -3.23 -36.35 7.76
C PHE A 19 -1.99 -35.74 7.13
N LEU A 20 -1.86 -35.89 5.80
CA LEU A 20 -0.91 -35.12 5.02
C LEU A 20 -1.46 -33.69 4.92
N PHE A 21 -1.04 -32.81 5.84
CA PHE A 21 -1.20 -31.37 5.63
C PHE A 21 -0.34 -30.99 4.43
N VAL A 22 -0.95 -30.86 3.27
CA VAL A 22 -0.35 -30.12 2.16
C VAL A 22 -0.42 -28.66 2.56
N THR A 23 0.63 -28.15 3.23
CA THR A 23 0.88 -26.72 3.31
C THR A 23 1.22 -26.27 1.90
N ILE A 24 0.24 -25.74 1.17
CA ILE A 24 0.52 -24.98 -0.04
C ILE A 24 1.19 -23.69 0.44
N SER A 25 2.53 -23.67 0.47
CA SER A 25 3.26 -22.41 0.55
C SER A 25 2.97 -21.63 -0.72
N VAL A 26 2.07 -20.65 -0.62
CA VAL A 26 1.92 -19.58 -1.62
C VAL A 26 3.14 -18.68 -1.50
N HIS A 27 4.31 -19.12 -1.98
CA HIS A 27 5.58 -18.38 -1.94
C HIS A 27 5.94 -17.77 -3.30
N GLY A 28 4.93 -17.46 -4.14
CA GLY A 28 5.17 -17.10 -5.54
C GLY A 28 5.03 -15.61 -5.90
N SER A 29 4.24 -14.81 -5.17
CA SER A 29 3.82 -13.47 -5.65
C SER A 29 4.41 -12.29 -4.89
N ASP A 30 4.89 -12.45 -3.66
CA ASP A 30 5.34 -11.30 -2.85
C ASP A 30 6.83 -10.99 -3.00
N ALA A 31 7.63 -11.95 -3.49
CA ALA A 31 9.08 -11.76 -3.65
C ALA A 31 9.45 -10.62 -4.63
N ILE A 32 8.55 -10.28 -5.56
CA ILE A 32 8.74 -9.13 -6.46
C ILE A 32 8.59 -7.79 -5.75
N PHE A 33 7.97 -7.75 -4.57
CA PHE A 33 7.74 -6.55 -3.77
C PHE A 33 8.73 -6.39 -2.62
N GLU A 34 9.54 -7.42 -2.35
CA GLU A 34 10.69 -7.34 -1.45
C GLU A 34 11.82 -6.55 -2.13
N SER A 35 12.34 -5.57 -1.39
CA SER A 35 13.50 -4.79 -1.83
C SER A 35 14.78 -5.47 -1.36
N ASP A 36 15.81 -5.42 -2.20
CA ASP A 36 17.14 -5.89 -1.82
C ASP A 36 17.89 -4.82 -0.99
N ASP A 37 17.33 -3.59 -0.93
CA ASP A 37 17.81 -2.48 -0.12
C ASP A 37 17.11 -2.46 1.25
N PRO A 38 17.83 -2.66 2.37
CA PRO A 38 17.26 -2.62 3.73
C PRO A 38 16.49 -1.33 4.02
N GLU A 39 16.91 -0.24 3.40
CA GLU A 39 16.31 1.09 3.56
C GLU A 39 14.92 1.23 2.92
N LYS A 40 14.52 0.26 2.09
CA LYS A 40 13.22 0.21 1.43
C LYS A 40 12.46 -1.06 1.77
N LEU A 41 12.77 -1.71 2.89
CA LEU A 41 11.93 -2.81 3.36
C LEU A 41 10.54 -2.29 3.72
N PRO A 42 9.47 -3.03 3.37
CA PRO A 42 8.13 -2.64 3.76
C PRO A 42 8.00 -2.67 5.29
N PHE A 43 7.26 -1.71 5.82
CA PHE A 43 6.85 -1.62 7.22
C PHE A 43 8.03 -1.67 8.21
N SER A 44 9.12 -0.99 7.87
CA SER A 44 10.40 -1.08 8.56
C SER A 44 10.77 0.16 9.36
N VAL A 45 10.01 1.25 9.22
CA VAL A 45 10.32 2.55 9.82
C VAL A 45 9.25 2.89 10.85
N PRO A 46 9.64 3.07 12.13
CA PRO A 46 8.70 3.55 13.15
C PRO A 46 8.11 4.91 12.76
N VAL A 47 6.83 5.10 13.03
CA VAL A 47 6.07 6.31 12.68
C VAL A 47 6.70 7.57 13.27
N SER A 48 7.35 7.48 14.44
CA SER A 48 8.08 8.60 15.03
C SER A 48 9.31 9.04 14.22
N GLN A 49 9.78 8.23 13.27
CA GLN A 49 10.95 8.48 12.43
C GLN A 49 10.58 8.74 10.97
N ILE A 50 9.32 8.51 10.57
CA ILE A 50 8.93 8.55 9.15
C ILE A 50 9.13 9.93 8.52
N GLN A 51 8.82 11.01 9.25
CA GLN A 51 9.00 12.38 8.74
C GLN A 51 10.47 12.64 8.40
N GLN A 52 11.38 12.36 9.34
CA GLN A 52 12.81 12.55 9.12
C GLN A 52 13.30 11.66 7.97
N ARG A 53 12.84 10.40 7.94
CA ARG A 53 13.20 9.44 6.89
C ARG A 53 12.82 9.94 5.50
N ILE A 54 11.60 10.45 5.32
CA ILE A 54 11.11 10.94 4.03
C ILE A 54 11.82 12.25 3.64
N ASN A 55 11.91 13.21 4.56
CA ASN A 55 12.47 14.53 4.26
C ASN A 55 13.97 14.50 3.95
N LEU A 56 14.68 13.45 4.36
CA LEU A 56 16.10 13.23 4.03
C LEU A 56 16.31 12.29 2.83
N ALA A 57 15.26 11.63 2.32
CA ALA A 57 15.40 10.67 1.25
C ALA A 57 15.68 11.36 -0.10
N PRO A 58 16.75 11.00 -0.82
CA PRO A 58 17.01 11.57 -2.15
C PRO A 58 15.85 11.31 -3.14
N SER A 59 15.14 10.19 -2.98
CA SER A 59 14.00 9.81 -3.83
C SER A 59 12.72 10.60 -3.56
N ALA A 60 12.70 11.47 -2.54
CA ALA A 60 11.61 12.40 -2.26
C ALA A 60 11.76 13.73 -3.05
N ASP A 61 12.82 13.88 -3.85
CA ASP A 61 13.08 15.09 -4.67
C ASP A 61 13.01 16.40 -3.86
N GLY A 62 13.46 16.37 -2.60
CA GLY A 62 13.46 17.55 -1.73
C GLY A 62 12.08 18.02 -1.25
N ILE A 63 11.01 17.26 -1.50
CA ILE A 63 9.69 17.51 -0.92
C ILE A 63 9.78 17.39 0.61
N VAL A 64 9.29 18.39 1.32
CA VAL A 64 9.25 18.42 2.78
C VAL A 64 7.82 18.18 3.24
N MET A 65 7.64 17.14 4.04
CA MET A 65 6.37 16.78 4.66
C MET A 65 6.41 17.06 6.16
N SER A 66 5.26 17.47 6.71
CA SER A 66 4.94 17.27 8.12
C SER A 66 4.09 16.01 8.24
N ILE A 67 4.46 15.12 9.15
CA ILE A 67 3.79 13.85 9.38
C ILE A 67 3.47 13.74 10.87
N ASP A 68 2.19 13.78 11.19
CA ASP A 68 1.69 13.65 12.55
C ASP A 68 0.90 12.34 12.71
N TYR A 69 1.05 11.71 13.88
CA TYR A 69 0.38 10.44 14.18
C TYR A 69 -0.38 10.53 15.49
N ASN A 70 -1.71 10.39 15.40
CA ASN A 70 -2.62 10.40 16.53
C ASN A 70 -3.22 9.00 16.75
N GLY A 71 -2.37 8.03 17.07
CA GLY A 71 -2.74 6.66 17.48
C GLY A 71 -3.33 5.77 16.39
N ASN A 72 -4.29 6.26 15.62
CA ASN A 72 -4.95 5.53 14.54
C ASN A 72 -5.00 6.32 13.22
N VAL A 73 -4.54 7.56 13.23
CA VAL A 73 -4.60 8.46 12.08
C VAL A 73 -3.21 9.00 11.79
N LEU A 74 -2.80 8.89 10.53
CA LEU A 74 -1.56 9.45 10.01
C LEU A 74 -1.89 10.67 9.15
N ASN A 75 -1.61 11.87 9.65
CA ASN A 75 -1.83 13.12 8.94
C ASN A 75 -0.59 13.48 8.12
N LEU A 76 -0.78 13.75 6.83
CA LEU A 76 0.25 14.18 5.90
C LEU A 76 -0.04 15.58 5.41
N ASP A 77 0.92 16.47 5.61
CA ASP A 77 0.86 17.86 5.21
C ASP A 77 2.12 18.22 4.41
N ILE A 78 1.96 18.86 3.27
CA ILE A 78 3.08 19.27 2.42
C ILE A 78 3.53 20.65 2.89
N LYS A 79 4.78 20.75 3.36
CA LYS A 79 5.35 22.03 3.81
C LYS A 79 6.19 22.71 2.74
N LYS A 80 6.74 21.95 1.79
CA LYS A 80 7.52 22.50 0.68
C LYS A 80 7.57 21.54 -0.50
N ILE A 81 7.45 22.09 -1.70
CA ILE A 81 7.80 21.42 -2.97
C ILE A 81 8.80 22.33 -3.70
N PRO A 82 10.02 21.86 -4.02
CA PRO A 82 10.94 22.64 -4.83
C PRO A 82 10.36 22.97 -6.21
N GLY A 83 10.59 24.19 -6.72
CA GLY A 83 9.95 24.66 -7.97
C GLY A 83 10.32 23.89 -9.24
N ASP A 84 11.41 23.12 -9.23
CA ASP A 84 11.84 22.22 -10.31
C ASP A 84 11.35 20.78 -10.14
N THR A 85 10.65 20.47 -9.04
CA THR A 85 10.12 19.14 -8.74
C THR A 85 8.79 18.92 -9.42
N SER A 86 8.66 17.77 -10.11
CA SER A 86 7.39 17.37 -10.70
C SER A 86 6.36 17.11 -9.60
N ILE A 87 5.16 17.65 -9.77
CA ILE A 87 4.01 17.38 -8.88
C ILE A 87 3.73 15.86 -8.75
N ALA A 88 4.04 15.07 -9.79
CA ALA A 88 3.90 13.62 -9.73
C ALA A 88 4.84 12.95 -8.70
N ALA A 89 5.91 13.62 -8.27
CA ALA A 89 6.80 13.15 -7.21
C ALA A 89 6.08 13.07 -5.86
N VAL A 90 5.07 13.91 -5.62
CA VAL A 90 4.27 13.89 -4.39
C VAL A 90 3.56 12.54 -4.23
N LEU A 91 2.97 12.02 -5.30
CA LEU A 91 2.32 10.71 -5.25
C LEU A 91 3.32 9.60 -4.90
N ARG A 92 4.54 9.68 -5.44
CA ARG A 92 5.63 8.77 -5.08
C ARG A 92 5.98 8.88 -3.60
N VAL A 93 6.11 10.09 -3.03
CA VAL A 93 6.37 10.29 -1.60
C VAL A 93 5.28 9.66 -0.74
N VAL A 94 4.01 9.82 -1.12
CA VAL A 94 2.88 9.19 -0.41
C VAL A 94 2.98 7.66 -0.44
N MET A 95 3.31 7.07 -1.59
CA MET A 95 3.52 5.62 -1.70
C MET A 95 4.75 5.15 -0.90
N MET A 96 5.81 5.95 -0.83
CA MET A 96 6.97 5.67 0.03
C MET A 96 6.55 5.62 1.51
N ILE A 97 5.73 6.58 1.96
CA ILE A 97 5.19 6.59 3.33
C ILE A 97 4.36 5.34 3.59
N GLY A 98 3.41 5.02 2.70
CA GLY A 98 2.59 3.81 2.80
C GLY A 98 3.43 2.52 2.88
N ARG A 99 4.56 2.48 2.17
CA ARG A 99 5.50 1.35 2.23
C ARG A 99 6.22 1.28 3.55
N LEU A 100 6.75 2.39 4.04
CA LEU A 100 7.78 2.38 5.08
C LEU A 100 7.20 2.34 6.50
N VAL A 101 6.03 2.94 6.75
CA VAL A 101 5.47 3.03 8.10
C VAL A 101 5.20 1.62 8.66
N GLU A 102 5.88 1.30 9.75
CA GLU A 102 5.76 0.03 10.46
C GLU A 102 4.37 -0.14 11.09
N GLN A 103 3.92 0.87 11.84
CA GLN A 103 2.71 0.83 12.63
C GLN A 103 1.47 0.70 11.74
N ASP A 104 0.46 -0.01 12.25
CA ASP A 104 -0.87 0.01 11.65
C ASP A 104 -1.62 1.28 12.08
N TYR A 105 -2.48 1.74 11.20
CA TYR A 105 -3.36 2.89 11.40
C TYR A 105 -4.63 2.67 10.59
N ASP A 106 -5.73 3.27 11.05
CA ASP A 106 -7.03 3.14 10.40
C ASP A 106 -7.10 4.00 9.14
N GLU A 107 -6.43 5.15 9.15
CA GLU A 107 -6.61 6.19 8.14
C GLU A 107 -5.33 7.00 7.91
N MET A 108 -5.01 7.25 6.64
CA MET A 108 -4.08 8.29 6.21
C MET A 108 -4.89 9.49 5.73
N ARG A 109 -4.59 10.67 6.27
CA ARG A 109 -5.24 11.93 5.91
C ARG A 109 -4.29 12.83 5.16
N PHE A 110 -4.81 13.45 4.12
CA PHE A 110 -4.15 14.51 3.38
C PHE A 110 -4.70 15.83 3.90
N VAL A 111 -3.88 16.55 4.66
CA VAL A 111 -4.30 17.78 5.34
C VAL A 111 -3.56 18.99 4.78
N ASP A 112 -4.20 20.14 4.88
CA ASP A 112 -3.62 21.47 4.68
C ASP A 112 -3.88 22.25 5.96
N ASP A 113 -2.84 22.43 6.78
CA ASP A 113 -2.93 22.84 8.18
C ASP A 113 -3.90 21.96 9.00
N GLU A 114 -5.08 22.47 9.34
CA GLU A 114 -6.11 21.75 10.11
C GLU A 114 -7.21 21.14 9.23
N ASP A 115 -7.26 21.49 7.94
CA ASP A 115 -8.30 21.05 7.01
C ASP A 115 -7.96 19.66 6.44
N VAL A 116 -8.78 18.66 6.75
CA VAL A 116 -8.71 17.34 6.08
C VAL A 116 -9.30 17.46 4.68
N ILE A 117 -8.48 17.25 3.66
CA ILE A 117 -8.89 17.35 2.26
C ILE A 117 -9.32 15.99 1.72
N PHE A 118 -8.48 14.97 1.95
CA PHE A 118 -8.74 13.61 1.51
C PHE A 118 -8.34 12.59 2.56
N THR A 119 -8.88 11.38 2.42
CA THR A 119 -8.59 10.26 3.31
C THR A 119 -8.39 8.97 2.49
N ILE A 120 -7.54 8.07 2.97
CA ILE A 120 -7.41 6.69 2.48
C ILE A 120 -7.34 5.76 3.70
N ARG A 121 -7.94 4.57 3.63
CA ARG A 121 -7.80 3.59 4.72
C ARG A 121 -6.35 3.15 4.84
N GLY A 122 -5.84 3.03 6.07
CA GLY A 122 -4.44 2.68 6.29
C GLY A 122 -4.04 1.35 5.66
N SER A 123 -4.92 0.34 5.71
CA SER A 123 -4.69 -0.94 5.05
C SER A 123 -4.57 -0.84 3.52
N GLU A 124 -5.36 0.02 2.88
CA GLU A 124 -5.33 0.23 1.42
C GLU A 124 -4.01 0.90 1.00
N ILE A 125 -3.57 1.96 1.70
CA ILE A 125 -2.33 2.65 1.35
C ILE A 125 -1.07 1.85 1.72
N LYS A 126 -1.10 1.07 2.81
CA LYS A 126 -0.02 0.14 3.15
C LYS A 126 0.15 -0.94 2.08
N GLU A 127 -0.96 -1.47 1.54
CA GLU A 127 -0.89 -2.45 0.45
C GLU A 127 -0.37 -1.83 -0.85
N ILE A 128 -0.82 -0.62 -1.20
CA ILE A 128 -0.28 0.13 -2.36
C ILE A 128 1.22 0.38 -2.18
N GLY A 129 1.64 0.85 -0.99
CA GLY A 129 3.04 1.11 -0.68
C GLY A 129 3.92 -0.15 -0.68
N ARG A 130 3.39 -1.28 -0.16
CA ARG A 130 4.08 -2.58 -0.22
C ARG A 130 4.43 -2.98 -1.65
N GLN A 131 3.59 -2.66 -2.62
CA GLN A 131 3.84 -2.94 -4.04
C GLN A 131 4.74 -1.89 -4.71
N PHE A 132 4.98 -0.74 -4.08
CA PHE A 132 5.79 0.36 -4.62
C PHE A 132 7.27 0.21 -4.25
N VAL A 133 8.06 -0.45 -5.10
CA VAL A 133 9.53 -0.49 -4.96
C VAL A 133 10.15 0.50 -5.93
N TRP A 134 10.91 1.48 -5.43
CA TRP A 134 11.54 2.49 -6.29
C TRP A 134 13.04 2.24 -6.50
N GLY A 135 13.51 2.56 -7.71
CA GLY A 135 14.93 2.49 -8.06
C GLY A 135 15.51 1.09 -8.20
N GLU A 136 14.69 0.04 -8.20
CA GLU A 136 15.12 -1.36 -8.35
C GLU A 136 14.47 -1.99 -9.59
N GLN A 137 15.31 -2.50 -10.49
CA GLN A 137 14.83 -3.10 -11.74
C GLN A 137 14.18 -4.46 -11.49
N GLY A 138 13.02 -4.70 -12.09
CA GLY A 138 12.29 -5.96 -11.98
C GLY A 138 11.58 -6.18 -10.64
N LYS A 139 11.59 -5.17 -9.76
CA LYS A 139 10.87 -5.17 -8.48
C LYS A 139 9.73 -4.15 -8.52
N GLY A 140 8.76 -4.35 -7.65
CA GLY A 140 7.59 -3.49 -7.53
C GLY A 140 6.54 -3.74 -8.61
N GLN A 141 5.48 -2.94 -8.54
CA GLN A 141 4.36 -2.98 -9.45
C GLN A 141 4.40 -1.78 -10.40
N ASN A 142 3.74 -1.91 -11.55
CA ASN A 142 3.61 -0.82 -12.52
C ASN A 142 3.02 0.45 -11.84
N PRO A 143 3.72 1.60 -11.89
CA PRO A 143 3.26 2.84 -11.24
C PRO A 143 1.85 3.28 -11.68
N ILE A 144 1.47 3.08 -12.94
CA ILE A 144 0.13 3.42 -13.44
C ILE A 144 -0.95 2.52 -12.81
N HIS A 145 -0.61 1.27 -12.48
CA HIS A 145 -1.53 0.44 -11.69
C HIS A 145 -1.65 0.93 -10.26
N LEU A 146 -0.56 1.33 -9.62
CA LEU A 146 -0.58 1.86 -8.26
C LEU A 146 -1.33 3.20 -8.19
N THR A 147 -1.15 4.10 -9.16
CA THR A 147 -1.93 5.35 -9.24
C THR A 147 -3.42 5.07 -9.41
N ARG A 148 -3.79 4.04 -10.18
CA ARG A 148 -5.18 3.58 -10.28
C ARG A 148 -5.72 3.15 -8.92
N LEU A 149 -5.04 2.25 -8.22
CA LEU A 149 -5.46 1.78 -6.89
C LEU A 149 -5.56 2.94 -5.89
N PHE A 150 -4.61 3.87 -5.93
CA PHE A 150 -4.62 5.07 -5.11
C PHE A 150 -5.86 5.93 -5.38
N ALA A 151 -6.16 6.24 -6.64
CA ALA A 151 -7.33 7.03 -7.00
C ALA A 151 -8.65 6.33 -6.61
N ASP A 152 -8.73 5.01 -6.73
CA ASP A 152 -9.90 4.24 -6.29
C ASP A 152 -10.07 4.21 -4.77
N SER A 153 -8.97 4.29 -4.02
CA SER A 153 -8.96 4.27 -2.55
C SER A 153 -9.23 5.65 -1.94
N LEU A 154 -8.99 6.73 -2.69
CA LEU A 154 -9.15 8.10 -2.24
C LEU A 154 -10.61 8.43 -1.90
N ARG A 155 -10.84 9.00 -0.71
CA ARG A 155 -12.14 9.47 -0.23
C ARG A 155 -12.07 10.94 0.15
N THR A 156 -13.21 11.61 0.07
CA THR A 156 -13.44 12.90 0.76
C THR A 156 -13.64 12.65 2.27
N PRO A 157 -13.58 13.70 3.12
CA PRO A 157 -13.69 13.52 4.58
C PRO A 157 -15.04 12.95 5.05
N ASP A 158 -16.09 13.15 4.25
CA ASP A 158 -17.43 12.56 4.48
C ASP A 158 -17.52 11.08 4.03
N GLY A 159 -16.43 10.50 3.53
CA GLY A 159 -16.33 9.11 3.11
C GLY A 159 -16.78 8.82 1.68
N ASN A 160 -17.14 9.84 0.89
CA ASN A 160 -17.49 9.64 -0.52
C ASN A 160 -16.27 9.34 -1.38
N ARG A 161 -16.47 8.57 -2.46
CA ARG A 161 -15.42 8.28 -3.45
C ARG A 161 -15.04 9.55 -4.22
N VAL A 162 -13.73 9.82 -4.36
CA VAL A 162 -13.24 10.91 -5.21
C VAL A 162 -13.24 10.49 -6.69
N SER A 163 -12.76 9.28 -6.98
CA SER A 163 -12.81 8.69 -8.32
C SER A 163 -14.11 7.94 -8.57
N PRO A 164 -14.66 7.95 -9.80
CA PRO A 164 -15.63 6.95 -10.23
C PRO A 164 -15.12 5.52 -9.96
N PRO A 165 -16.02 4.57 -9.68
CA PRO A 165 -15.64 3.18 -9.44
C PRO A 165 -14.99 2.57 -10.69
N MET A 166 -13.96 1.75 -10.47
CA MET A 166 -13.34 0.99 -11.54
C MET A 166 -14.31 -0.01 -12.17
N THR A 167 -14.26 -0.08 -13.49
CA THR A 167 -15.13 -0.94 -14.30
C THR A 167 -14.41 -2.20 -14.80
N GLY A 168 -13.09 -2.26 -14.63
CA GLY A 168 -12.22 -3.29 -15.20
C GLY A 168 -11.68 -2.93 -16.59
N SER A 169 -12.09 -1.79 -17.16
CA SER A 169 -11.55 -1.29 -18.42
C SER A 169 -10.17 -0.67 -18.18
N LEU A 170 -9.10 -1.31 -18.69
CA LEU A 170 -7.73 -0.81 -18.49
C LEU A 170 -7.58 0.67 -18.89
N LEU A 171 -8.05 1.05 -20.08
CA LEU A 171 -7.94 2.43 -20.56
C LEU A 171 -8.92 3.37 -19.85
N GLY A 172 -10.15 2.92 -19.59
CA GLY A 172 -11.16 3.73 -18.91
C GLY A 172 -10.77 4.03 -17.46
N ASP A 173 -10.36 3.01 -16.72
CA ASP A 173 -9.95 3.12 -15.32
C ASP A 173 -8.65 3.93 -15.19
N THR A 174 -7.71 3.79 -16.15
CA THR A 174 -6.49 4.62 -16.17
C THR A 174 -6.84 6.08 -16.42
N ARG A 175 -7.72 6.37 -17.38
CA ARG A 175 -8.18 7.73 -17.66
C ARG A 175 -8.84 8.35 -16.44
N ASN A 176 -9.79 7.67 -15.82
CA ASN A 176 -10.50 8.16 -14.63
C ASN A 176 -9.53 8.43 -13.47
N ALA A 177 -8.54 7.55 -13.26
CA ALA A 177 -7.52 7.76 -12.24
C ALA A 177 -6.66 8.99 -12.54
N MET A 178 -6.18 9.16 -13.77
CA MET A 178 -5.39 10.34 -14.14
C MET A 178 -6.21 11.63 -14.04
N GLU A 179 -7.47 11.63 -14.48
CA GLU A 179 -8.38 12.77 -14.32
C GLU A 179 -8.58 13.10 -12.85
N THR A 180 -8.83 12.09 -12.00
CA THR A 180 -8.96 12.27 -10.54
C THR A 180 -7.70 12.89 -9.94
N ILE A 181 -6.52 12.38 -10.27
CA ILE A 181 -5.26 12.87 -9.71
C ILE A 181 -4.97 14.31 -10.16
N ASN A 182 -5.14 14.60 -11.45
CA ASN A 182 -4.78 15.90 -12.02
C ASN A 182 -5.83 16.98 -11.78
N GLN A 183 -7.11 16.63 -11.63
CA GLN A 183 -8.21 17.59 -11.51
C GLN A 183 -8.74 17.73 -10.08
N ARG A 184 -8.50 16.73 -9.21
CA ARG A 184 -8.97 16.74 -7.82
C ARG A 184 -7.79 16.72 -6.85
N PHE A 185 -7.02 15.63 -6.83
CA PHE A 185 -6.00 15.42 -5.79
C PHE A 185 -4.92 16.50 -5.77
N HIS A 186 -4.27 16.74 -6.91
CA HIS A 186 -3.20 17.75 -6.97
C HIS A 186 -3.72 19.18 -6.76
N PRO A 187 -4.80 19.63 -7.43
CA PRO A 187 -5.29 20.99 -7.20
C PRO A 187 -5.79 21.26 -5.78
N GLU A 188 -6.50 20.30 -5.16
CA GLU A 188 -7.17 20.53 -3.87
C GLU A 188 -6.24 20.35 -2.66
N TRP A 189 -5.19 19.52 -2.78
CA TRP A 189 -4.23 19.28 -1.70
C TRP A 189 -2.82 19.75 -2.07
N THR A 190 -2.23 19.18 -3.11
CA THR A 190 -0.80 19.41 -3.44
C THR A 190 -0.49 20.87 -3.75
N LEU A 191 -1.32 21.52 -4.56
CA LEU A 191 -1.11 22.90 -5.02
C LEU A 191 -1.66 23.94 -4.04
N ARG A 192 -2.56 23.52 -3.15
CA ARG A 192 -3.09 24.37 -2.08
C ARG A 192 -2.01 24.67 -1.03
N SER A 193 -1.12 23.71 -0.82
CA SER A 193 -0.03 23.75 0.17
C SER A 193 1.23 24.49 -0.33
N LEU A 194 1.18 25.20 -1.45
CA LEU A 194 2.36 25.84 -2.05
C LEU A 194 2.54 27.29 -1.57
N ASP A 195 3.46 27.51 -0.64
CA ASP A 195 4.26 28.73 -0.64
C ASP A 195 5.28 28.63 -1.78
N ILE A 196 5.03 29.35 -2.88
CA ILE A 196 5.97 29.43 -4.01
C ILE A 196 7.05 30.46 -3.64
N GLU A 197 8.25 30.00 -3.29
CA GLU A 197 9.48 30.81 -3.30
C GLU A 197 10.28 30.60 -4.60
#